data_AF-A0A6N2SCF4-F1
#
_entry.id   AF-A0A6N2SCF4-F1
#
_cell.length_a   1.000
_cell.length_b   1.000
_cell.length_c   1.000
_cell.angle_alpha   90.00
_cell.angle_beta   90.00
_cell.angle_gamma   90.00
#
_symmetry.space_group_name_H-M   'P 1'
#
loop_
_entity.id
_entity.type
_entity.pdbx_description
1 polymer ?
#
loop_
_entity_poly.entity_id
_entity_poly.type
_entity_poly.pdbx_seq_one_letter_code
_entity_poly.pdbx_strand_id
1 'polypeptide(L)'
;MGRFVNPDNSAFQVALNSRIYVDKTGLIEYTNSVLNTTNAYICNSRPRRFGKSYAANMLAAYYSKGADSEKMFSELEIGKNEDFKKHLNKYDVIHIDIQWFLANCDDVDNVVKHIAEAVLDELRVAYPGILPPEIFSFPDALSRIKDKTGQKFIVIVDEWDVLIRDEAANKKAQEDYFL
;
A
#
# COMPACT_ATOMS: atom_id res chain seq x y z
N MET A 1 10.83 -4.56 -10.14
CA MET A 1 10.03 -4.05 -9.01
C MET A 1 8.58 -4.02 -9.45
N GLY A 2 7.64 -4.46 -8.62
CA GLY A 2 6.22 -4.27 -8.91
C GLY A 2 5.84 -2.81 -8.67
N ARG A 3 4.85 -2.32 -9.43
CA ARG A 3 4.30 -0.99 -9.25
C ARG A 3 3.34 -0.93 -8.07
N PHE A 4 2.55 -1.98 -7.89
CA PHE A 4 1.52 -2.09 -6.85
C PHE A 4 1.95 -3.06 -5.75
N VAL A 5 2.64 -4.14 -6.09
CA VAL A 5 3.11 -5.18 -5.18
C VAL A 5 4.60 -5.00 -4.91
N ASN A 6 4.96 -4.89 -3.64
CA ASN A 6 6.33 -4.67 -3.17
C ASN A 6 6.99 -3.47 -3.87
N PRO A 7 6.39 -2.27 -3.79
CA PRO A 7 6.95 -1.07 -4.39
C PRO A 7 8.31 -0.72 -3.75
N ASP A 8 9.11 0.05 -4.49
CA ASP A 8 10.41 0.54 -3.99
C ASP A 8 10.21 1.74 -3.07
N ASN A 9 11.32 2.33 -2.62
CA ASN A 9 11.33 3.48 -1.73
C ASN A 9 11.54 4.81 -2.47
N SER A 10 11.50 4.83 -3.81
CA SER A 10 11.80 6.03 -4.61
C SER A 10 10.82 7.18 -4.33
N ALA A 11 9.53 6.87 -4.18
CA ALA A 11 8.50 7.87 -3.91
C ALA A 11 8.72 8.60 -2.57
N PHE A 12 9.21 7.89 -1.54
CA PHE A 12 9.56 8.51 -0.27
C PHE A 12 10.95 9.18 -0.32
N GLN A 13 11.90 8.66 -1.11
CA GLN A 13 13.17 9.34 -1.35
C GLN A 13 12.98 10.74 -1.96
N VAL A 14 12.02 10.90 -2.87
CA VAL A 14 11.64 12.21 -3.43
C VAL A 14 11.16 13.17 -2.32
N ALA A 15 10.39 12.66 -1.35
CA ALA A 15 9.97 13.45 -0.19
C ALA A 15 11.16 13.89 0.67
N LEU A 16 12.12 13.01 0.94
CA LEU A 16 13.32 13.31 1.73
C LEU A 16 14.26 14.30 1.02
N ASN A 17 14.31 14.25 -0.31
CA ASN A 17 15.10 15.18 -1.12
C ASN A 17 14.48 16.59 -1.22
N SER A 18 13.28 16.81 -0.67
CA SER A 18 12.61 18.11 -0.73
C SER A 18 13.31 19.13 0.16
N ARG A 19 13.41 20.38 -0.33
CA ARG A 19 14.08 21.49 0.39
C ARG A 19 13.60 21.66 1.84
N ILE A 20 12.31 21.44 2.06
CA ILE A 20 11.68 21.48 3.37
C ILE A 20 11.05 20.11 3.59
N TYR A 21 11.67 19.30 4.45
CA TYR A 21 11.13 18.04 4.93
C TYR A 21 10.87 18.16 6.44
N VAL A 22 9.69 17.72 6.87
CA VAL A 22 9.34 17.60 8.29
C VAL A 22 9.20 16.13 8.58
N ASP A 23 10.05 15.62 9.47
CA ASP A 23 10.04 14.23 9.89
C ASP A 23 8.71 13.89 10.58
N LYS A 24 8.06 12.84 10.07
CA LYS A 24 6.82 12.28 10.61
C LYS A 24 6.91 10.76 10.77
N THR A 25 8.14 10.25 10.78
CA THR A 25 8.39 8.81 10.86
C THR A 25 8.00 8.22 12.21
N GLY A 26 7.81 9.03 13.26
CA GLY A 26 7.16 8.59 14.51
C GLY A 26 5.76 7.98 14.32
N LEU A 27 5.06 8.26 13.21
CA LEU A 27 3.82 7.55 12.86
C LEU A 27 4.03 6.03 12.72
N ILE A 28 5.21 5.61 12.26
CA ILE A 28 5.55 4.20 12.07
C ILE A 28 5.57 3.44 13.40
N GLU A 29 5.98 4.10 14.49
CA GLU A 29 5.95 3.50 15.83
C GLU A 29 4.51 3.14 16.23
N TYR A 30 3.56 4.06 16.00
CA TYR A 30 2.14 3.79 16.22
C TYR A 30 1.66 2.63 15.33
N THR A 31 1.93 2.66 14.03
CA THR A 31 1.45 1.59 13.12
C THR A 31 2.06 0.23 13.49
N ASN A 32 3.32 0.19 13.92
CA ASN A 32 3.98 -1.02 14.42
C ASN A 32 3.29 -1.56 15.68
N SER A 33 2.85 -0.69 16.60
CA SER A 33 2.19 -1.11 17.85
C SER A 33 0.85 -1.82 17.62
N VAL A 34 0.17 -1.52 16.51
CA VAL A 34 -1.16 -2.08 16.19
C VAL A 34 -1.15 -3.17 15.12
N LEU A 35 -0.02 -3.41 14.43
CA LEU A 35 0.09 -4.25 13.21
C LEU A 35 -0.42 -5.69 13.38
N ASN A 36 -0.37 -6.25 14.59
CA ASN A 36 -0.86 -7.60 14.90
C ASN A 36 -2.07 -7.60 15.84
N THR A 37 -2.90 -6.55 15.78
CA THR A 37 -4.07 -6.37 16.63
C THR A 37 -5.31 -6.11 15.79
N THR A 38 -6.48 -6.13 16.42
CA THR A 38 -7.75 -5.71 15.77
C THR A 38 -7.76 -4.24 15.36
N ASN A 39 -6.79 -3.44 15.85
CA ASN A 39 -6.65 -2.02 15.54
C ASN A 39 -5.72 -1.76 14.32
N ALA A 40 -5.33 -2.80 13.58
CA ALA A 40 -4.49 -2.68 12.39
C ALA A 40 -5.18 -1.98 11.21
N TYR A 41 -6.50 -1.77 11.26
CA TYR A 41 -7.27 -1.02 10.27
C TYR A 41 -7.17 0.48 10.55
N ILE A 42 -6.36 1.19 9.77
CA ILE A 42 -6.03 2.60 10.00
C ILE A 42 -6.57 3.45 8.86
N CYS A 43 -7.36 4.47 9.20
CA CYS A 43 -7.82 5.49 8.25
C CYS A 43 -7.14 6.84 8.53
N ASN A 44 -6.50 7.41 7.51
CA ASN A 44 -5.89 8.74 7.57
C ASN A 44 -6.75 9.75 6.79
N SER A 45 -7.76 10.31 7.44
CA SER A 45 -8.80 11.16 6.83
C SER A 45 -8.45 12.66 6.73
N ARG A 46 -7.17 13.03 6.79
CA ARG A 46 -6.74 14.45 6.75
C ARG A 46 -7.20 15.17 5.47
N PRO A 47 -7.33 16.52 5.44
CA PRO A 47 -7.73 17.25 4.23
C PRO A 47 -6.74 17.10 3.06
N ARG A 48 -7.14 17.54 1.86
CA ARG A 48 -6.29 17.51 0.67
C ARG A 48 -5.02 18.34 0.90
N ARG A 49 -3.86 17.84 0.43
CA ARG A 49 -2.50 18.43 0.60
C ARG A 49 -1.92 18.43 2.04
N PHE A 50 -2.50 17.68 2.98
CA PHE A 50 -1.94 17.52 4.33
C PHE A 50 -0.97 16.31 4.46
N GLY A 51 -0.37 15.88 3.35
CA GLY A 51 0.65 14.83 3.35
C GLY A 51 0.10 13.41 3.59
N LYS A 52 -1.08 13.10 3.06
CA LYS A 52 -1.62 11.72 3.07
C LYS A 52 -0.77 10.78 2.24
N SER A 53 -0.57 11.10 0.96
CA SER A 53 0.31 10.34 0.06
C SER A 53 1.76 10.27 0.55
N TYR A 54 2.24 11.30 1.25
CA TYR A 54 3.54 11.25 1.93
C TYR A 54 3.59 10.16 2.99
N ALA A 55 2.54 10.03 3.81
CA ALA A 55 2.44 8.96 4.79
C ALA A 55 2.31 7.60 4.12
N ALA A 56 1.52 7.47 3.05
CA ALA A 56 1.40 6.23 2.28
C ALA A 56 2.75 5.77 1.70
N ASN A 57 3.46 6.66 1.03
CA ASN A 57 4.80 6.40 0.47
C ASN A 57 5.82 6.04 1.56
N MET A 58 5.78 6.74 2.70
CA MET A 58 6.63 6.46 3.84
C MET A 58 6.37 5.05 4.41
N LEU A 59 5.11 4.68 4.63
CA LEU A 59 4.74 3.36 5.13
C LEU A 59 5.10 2.26 4.12
N ALA A 60 4.89 2.49 2.83
CA ALA A 60 5.30 1.58 1.78
C ALA A 60 6.82 1.36 1.78
N ALA A 61 7.60 2.44 1.83
CA ALA A 61 9.06 2.39 1.89
C ALA A 61 9.58 1.68 3.16
N TYR A 62 8.89 1.84 4.30
CA TYR A 62 9.26 1.19 5.55
C TYR A 62 8.93 -0.30 5.58
N TYR A 63 7.74 -0.70 5.14
CA TYR A 63 7.29 -2.10 5.29
C TYR A 63 7.67 -3.01 4.12
N SER A 64 7.77 -2.47 2.90
CA SER A 64 7.91 -3.26 1.67
C SER A 64 9.22 -4.05 1.68
N LYS A 65 9.14 -5.37 1.59
CA LYS A 65 10.30 -6.26 1.43
C LYS A 65 11.02 -6.08 0.09
N GLY A 66 10.38 -5.39 -0.85
CA GLY A 66 11.00 -5.06 -2.11
C GLY A 66 12.04 -3.92 -1.99
N ALA A 67 11.98 -3.12 -0.93
CA ALA A 67 12.88 -1.99 -0.73
C ALA A 67 14.03 -2.31 0.22
N ASP A 68 15.15 -1.59 0.07
CA ASP A 68 16.22 -1.49 1.06
C ASP A 68 16.20 -0.06 1.62
N SER A 69 15.57 0.11 2.78
CA SER A 69 15.27 1.43 3.36
C SER A 69 15.98 1.68 4.67
N GLU A 70 16.92 0.83 5.11
CA GLU A 70 17.55 0.99 6.43
C GLU A 70 18.25 2.35 6.56
N LYS A 71 19.12 2.69 5.61
CA LYS A 71 19.85 3.98 5.61
C LYS A 71 18.93 5.18 5.50
N MET A 72 17.81 5.02 4.80
CA MET A 72 16.82 6.08 4.58
C MET A 72 16.13 6.48 5.90
N PHE A 73 15.89 5.51 6.78
CA PHE A 73 15.19 5.74 8.04
C PHE A 73 16.12 5.87 9.26
N SER A 74 17.40 5.48 9.15
CA SER A 74 18.32 5.42 10.29
C SER A 74 18.57 6.76 10.99
N GLU A 75 18.49 7.87 10.25
CA GLU A 75 18.69 9.22 10.81
C GLU A 75 17.38 9.92 11.21
N LEU A 76 16.23 9.32 10.88
CA LEU A 76 14.90 9.84 11.18
C LEU A 76 14.43 9.42 12.58
N GLU A 77 13.33 9.99 13.05
CA GLU A 77 12.73 9.73 14.36
C GLU A 77 12.53 8.23 14.61
N ILE A 78 11.98 7.50 13.64
CA ILE A 78 11.78 6.04 13.78
C ILE A 78 13.11 5.28 13.92
N GLY A 79 14.21 5.76 13.31
CA GLY A 79 15.52 5.11 13.38
C GLY A 79 16.12 5.10 14.79
N LYS A 80 15.59 5.95 15.69
CA LYS A 80 15.98 6.02 17.10
C LYS A 80 15.22 5.02 17.98
N ASN A 81 14.15 4.41 17.47
CA ASN A 81 13.35 3.42 18.19
C ASN A 81 14.06 2.06 18.21
N GLU A 82 14.10 1.39 19.37
CA GLU A 82 14.76 0.07 19.51
C GLU A 82 14.17 -1.00 18.59
N ASP A 83 12.86 -0.92 18.34
CA ASP A 83 12.12 -1.85 17.49
C ASP A 83 12.14 -1.44 15.99
N PHE A 84 12.89 -0.40 15.61
CA PHE A 84 12.96 0.11 14.23
C PHE A 84 13.14 -0.99 13.17
N LYS A 85 14.07 -1.92 13.40
CA LYS A 85 14.41 -3.00 12.46
C LYS A 85 13.47 -4.21 12.53
N LYS A 86 12.54 -4.23 13.49
CA LYS A 86 11.64 -5.36 13.71
C LYS A 86 10.72 -5.60 12.52
N HIS A 87 10.26 -4.52 11.89
CA HIS A 87 9.26 -4.54 10.82
C HIS A 87 9.74 -3.95 9.49
N LEU A 88 10.90 -3.29 9.50
CA LEU A 88 11.54 -2.70 8.33
C LEU A 88 11.77 -3.75 7.23
N ASN A 89 11.20 -3.51 6.05
CA ASN A 89 11.35 -4.28 4.81
C ASN A 89 11.07 -5.80 4.96
N LYS A 90 10.03 -6.17 5.70
CA LYS A 90 9.69 -7.59 5.97
C LYS A 90 8.35 -8.07 5.41
N TYR A 91 7.54 -7.19 4.84
CA TYR A 91 6.17 -7.52 4.45
C TYR A 91 5.95 -7.42 2.96
N ASP A 92 4.97 -8.18 2.49
CA ASP A 92 4.38 -7.91 1.19
C ASP A 92 3.51 -6.67 1.28
N VAL A 93 3.88 -5.62 0.55
CA VAL A 93 3.11 -4.38 0.52
C VAL A 93 2.32 -4.29 -0.78
N ILE A 94 1.03 -4.02 -0.68
CA ILE A 94 0.17 -3.68 -1.81
C ILE A 94 -0.18 -2.21 -1.67
N HIS A 95 0.34 -1.37 -2.57
CA HIS A 95 0.10 0.07 -2.58
C HIS A 95 -0.71 0.45 -3.82
N ILE A 96 -1.94 0.93 -3.59
CA ILE A 96 -2.90 1.26 -4.64
C ILE A 96 -3.23 2.74 -4.53
N ASP A 97 -3.13 3.47 -5.65
CA ASP A 97 -3.62 4.84 -5.80
C ASP A 97 -4.90 4.80 -6.65
N ILE A 98 -6.06 5.00 -6.00
CA ILE A 98 -7.36 4.93 -6.67
C ILE A 98 -7.51 6.03 -7.72
N GLN A 99 -6.94 7.22 -7.48
CA GLN A 99 -6.97 8.31 -8.44
C GLN A 99 -6.21 7.93 -9.71
N TRP A 100 -5.06 7.27 -9.57
CA TRP A 100 -4.30 6.79 -10.72
C TRP A 100 -5.10 5.81 -11.56
N PHE A 101 -5.78 4.83 -10.94
CA PHE A 101 -6.61 3.88 -11.68
C PHE A 101 -7.76 4.56 -12.42
N LEU A 102 -8.47 5.49 -11.79
CA LEU A 102 -9.56 6.23 -12.43
C LEU A 102 -9.09 7.08 -13.62
N ALA A 103 -7.89 7.66 -13.52
CA ALA A 103 -7.32 8.44 -14.61
C ALA A 103 -6.86 7.58 -15.81
N ASN A 104 -6.72 6.26 -15.63
CA ASN A 104 -6.20 5.32 -16.64
C ASN A 104 -7.22 4.24 -17.01
N CYS A 105 -8.47 4.38 -16.58
CA CYS A 105 -9.53 3.43 -16.82
C CYS A 105 -10.62 4.09 -17.66
N ASP A 106 -10.92 3.50 -18.82
CA ASP A 106 -11.99 3.99 -19.70
C ASP A 106 -13.39 3.68 -19.13
N ASP A 107 -13.48 2.67 -18.26
CA ASP A 107 -14.72 2.18 -17.66
C ASP A 107 -14.65 2.18 -16.12
N VAL A 108 -15.09 3.30 -15.54
CA VAL A 108 -15.14 3.51 -14.09
C VAL A 108 -15.97 2.43 -13.38
N ASP A 109 -16.96 1.82 -14.04
CA ASP A 109 -17.82 0.79 -13.44
C ASP A 109 -17.06 -0.52 -13.18
N ASN A 110 -15.91 -0.70 -13.83
CA ASN A 110 -15.06 -1.86 -13.69
C ASN A 110 -13.72 -1.53 -13.00
N VAL A 111 -13.56 -0.35 -12.41
CA VAL A 111 -12.29 0.07 -11.78
C VAL A 111 -11.81 -0.91 -10.71
N VAL A 112 -12.71 -1.46 -9.90
CA VAL A 112 -12.38 -2.46 -8.85
C VAL A 112 -11.80 -3.72 -9.48
N LYS A 113 -12.40 -4.19 -10.58
CA LYS A 113 -11.91 -5.35 -11.33
C LYS A 113 -10.53 -5.06 -11.92
N HIS A 114 -10.32 -3.88 -12.49
CA HIS A 114 -9.02 -3.48 -13.04
C HIS A 114 -7.92 -3.39 -11.97
N ILE A 115 -8.24 -2.86 -10.79
CA ILE A 115 -7.32 -2.86 -9.63
C ILE A 115 -6.96 -4.29 -9.26
N ALA A 116 -7.96 -5.16 -9.11
CA ALA A 116 -7.74 -6.55 -8.73
C ALA A 116 -6.88 -7.29 -9.76
N GLU A 117 -7.15 -7.14 -11.05
CA GLU A 117 -6.37 -7.75 -12.14
C GLU A 117 -4.93 -7.25 -12.15
N ALA A 118 -4.71 -5.93 -12.05
CA ALA A 118 -3.37 -5.35 -12.02
C ALA A 118 -2.53 -5.85 -10.84
N VAL A 119 -3.13 -5.96 -9.65
CA VAL A 119 -2.44 -6.49 -8.47
C VAL A 119 -2.21 -8.00 -8.61
N LEU A 120 -3.18 -8.76 -9.11
CA LEU A 120 -3.04 -10.21 -9.36
C LEU A 120 -1.91 -10.52 -10.32
N ASP A 121 -1.75 -9.74 -11.39
CA ASP A 121 -0.67 -9.93 -12.36
C ASP A 121 0.71 -9.75 -11.71
N GLU A 122 0.88 -8.73 -10.88
CA GLU A 122 2.14 -8.55 -10.14
C GLU A 122 2.36 -9.62 -9.07
N LEU A 123 1.31 -10.10 -8.41
CA LEU A 123 1.41 -11.21 -7.46
C LEU A 123 1.84 -12.51 -8.15
N ARG A 124 1.36 -12.80 -9.38
CA ARG A 124 1.79 -13.96 -10.17
C ARG A 124 3.27 -13.91 -10.49
N VAL A 125 3.78 -12.72 -10.81
CA VAL A 125 5.22 -12.51 -11.06
C VAL A 125 6.02 -12.64 -9.76
N ALA A 126 5.52 -12.13 -8.65
CA ALA A 126 6.19 -12.20 -7.34
C ALA A 126 6.21 -13.63 -6.76
N TYR A 127 5.21 -14.45 -7.09
CA TYR A 127 5.02 -15.80 -6.54
C TYR A 127 4.79 -16.84 -7.64
N PRO A 128 5.79 -17.08 -8.51
CA PRO A 128 5.66 -18.07 -9.57
C PRO A 128 5.44 -19.47 -8.96
N GLY A 129 4.43 -20.18 -9.46
CA GLY A 129 4.09 -21.54 -9.01
C GLY A 129 3.16 -21.63 -7.79
N ILE A 130 2.87 -20.53 -7.09
CA ILE A 130 1.81 -20.48 -6.07
C ILE A 130 0.48 -20.11 -6.72
N LEU A 131 0.52 -19.19 -7.68
CA LEU A 131 -0.64 -18.69 -8.40
C LEU A 131 -0.59 -19.17 -9.87
N PRO A 132 -1.20 -20.33 -10.19
CA PRO A 132 -1.33 -20.75 -11.58
C PRO A 132 -2.24 -19.79 -12.38
N PRO A 133 -2.22 -19.83 -13.72
CA PRO A 133 -2.94 -18.89 -14.59
C PRO A 133 -4.48 -18.97 -14.51
N GLU A 134 -5.01 -19.99 -13.85
CA GLU A 134 -6.44 -20.14 -13.58
C GLU A 134 -6.99 -18.88 -12.87
N ILE A 135 -8.25 -18.53 -13.15
CA ILE A 135 -8.86 -17.34 -12.55
C ILE A 135 -9.10 -17.62 -11.06
N PHE A 136 -8.28 -16.99 -10.21
CA PHE A 136 -8.52 -16.89 -8.78
C PHE A 136 -8.91 -15.45 -8.45
N SER A 137 -9.88 -15.29 -7.56
CA SER A 137 -10.22 -13.96 -7.06
C SER A 137 -9.05 -13.40 -6.24
N PHE A 138 -8.98 -12.07 -6.14
CA PHE A 138 -7.94 -11.40 -5.36
C PHE A 138 -7.85 -11.92 -3.90
N PRO A 139 -8.96 -12.13 -3.16
CA PRO A 139 -8.92 -12.76 -1.84
C PRO A 139 -8.34 -14.19 -1.82
N ASP A 140 -8.68 -15.04 -2.81
CA ASP A 140 -8.15 -16.41 -2.88
C ASP A 140 -6.64 -16.40 -3.13
N ALA A 141 -6.15 -15.51 -4.02
CA ALA A 141 -4.73 -15.35 -4.25
C ALA A 141 -3.96 -14.97 -2.97
N LEU A 142 -4.45 -13.97 -2.21
CA LEU A 142 -3.84 -13.59 -0.95
C LEU A 142 -3.85 -14.74 0.07
N SER A 143 -4.96 -15.48 0.16
CA SER A 143 -5.08 -16.63 1.07
C SER A 143 -4.06 -17.72 0.74
N ARG A 144 -3.95 -18.13 -0.53
CA ARG A 144 -3.01 -19.18 -0.96
C ARG A 144 -1.56 -18.80 -0.73
N ILE A 145 -1.20 -17.54 -1.00
CA ILE A 145 0.16 -17.06 -0.74
C ILE A 145 0.44 -17.12 0.75
N LYS A 146 -0.47 -16.63 1.59
CA LYS A 146 -0.33 -16.72 3.05
C LYS A 146 -0.19 -18.17 3.52
N ASP A 147 -1.01 -19.09 3.02
CA ASP A 147 -0.98 -20.49 3.44
C ASP A 147 0.32 -21.19 3.03
N LYS A 148 0.88 -20.85 1.87
CA LYS A 148 2.13 -21.44 1.37
C LYS A 148 3.39 -20.81 1.94
N THR A 149 3.37 -19.52 2.27
CA THR A 149 4.58 -18.76 2.62
C THR A 149 4.61 -18.29 4.08
N GLY A 150 3.46 -18.27 4.76
CA GLY A 150 3.28 -17.63 6.05
C GLY A 150 3.32 -16.09 5.99
N GLN A 151 3.49 -15.49 4.81
CA GLN A 151 3.65 -14.05 4.67
C GLN A 151 2.35 -13.30 4.95
N LYS A 152 2.49 -12.14 5.59
CA LYS A 152 1.40 -11.19 5.82
C LYS A 152 1.49 -10.06 4.80
N PHE A 153 0.32 -9.57 4.41
CA PHE A 153 0.19 -8.42 3.51
C PHE A 153 -0.10 -7.15 4.31
N ILE A 154 0.51 -6.05 3.90
CA ILE A 154 0.14 -4.69 4.31
C ILE A 154 -0.47 -4.02 3.07
N VAL A 155 -1.74 -3.67 3.17
CA VAL A 155 -2.48 -3.02 2.07
C VAL A 155 -2.61 -1.54 2.39
N ILE A 156 -2.08 -0.71 1.50
CA ILE A 156 -2.13 0.76 1.57
C ILE A 156 -2.98 1.24 0.39
N VAL A 157 -4.10 1.88 0.69
CA VAL A 157 -5.00 2.47 -0.30
C VAL A 157 -4.91 3.99 -0.19
N ASP A 158 -4.25 4.63 -1.16
CA ASP A 158 -4.15 6.09 -1.26
C ASP A 158 -5.28 6.65 -2.14
N GLU A 159 -5.66 7.90 -1.87
CA GLU A 159 -6.78 8.60 -2.51
C GLU A 159 -8.09 7.78 -2.52
N TRP A 160 -8.29 6.97 -1.48
CA TRP A 160 -9.46 6.07 -1.31
C TRP A 160 -10.81 6.79 -1.39
N ASP A 161 -10.84 8.09 -1.06
CA ASP A 161 -12.04 8.90 -1.01
C ASP A 161 -12.41 9.52 -2.38
N VAL A 162 -11.59 9.35 -3.43
CA VAL A 162 -11.91 9.86 -4.78
C VAL A 162 -13.25 9.34 -5.29
N LEU A 163 -13.54 8.06 -5.12
CA LEU A 163 -14.79 7.45 -5.57
C LEU A 163 -16.03 8.03 -4.87
N ILE A 164 -15.86 8.67 -3.71
CA ILE A 164 -16.94 9.30 -2.95
C ILE A 164 -17.04 10.80 -3.28
N ARG A 165 -15.90 11.45 -3.51
CA ARG A 165 -15.82 12.90 -3.73
C ARG A 165 -16.32 13.33 -5.11
N ASP A 166 -16.17 12.47 -6.12
CA ASP A 166 -16.61 12.82 -7.46
C ASP A 166 -18.13 12.62 -7.58
N GLU A 167 -18.89 13.71 -7.74
CA GLU A 167 -20.35 13.68 -7.88
C GLU A 167 -20.80 12.91 -9.13
N ALA A 168 -19.91 12.69 -10.10
CA ALA A 168 -20.12 11.83 -11.26
C ALA A 168 -19.88 10.34 -10.98
N ALA A 169 -19.45 9.97 -9.76
CA ALA A 169 -19.16 8.59 -9.42
C ALA A 169 -20.40 7.71 -9.51
N ASN A 170 -20.29 6.64 -10.28
CA ASN A 170 -21.35 5.67 -10.47
C ASN A 170 -21.67 4.97 -9.13
N LYS A 171 -22.94 4.98 -8.71
CA LYS A 171 -23.41 4.25 -7.51
C LYS A 171 -22.97 2.80 -7.50
N LYS A 172 -22.94 2.15 -8.67
CA LYS A 172 -22.47 0.78 -8.80
C LYS A 172 -21.00 0.63 -8.43
N ALA A 173 -20.13 1.50 -8.94
CA ALA A 173 -18.70 1.48 -8.62
C ALA A 173 -18.44 1.75 -7.12
N GLN A 174 -19.26 2.60 -6.48
CA GLN A 174 -19.20 2.82 -5.04
C GLN A 174 -19.64 1.59 -4.25
N GLU A 175 -20.75 0.96 -4.62
CA GLU A 175 -21.26 -0.27 -4.00
C GLU A 175 -20.22 -1.40 -4.10
N ASP A 176 -19.68 -1.64 -5.30
CA ASP A 176 -18.66 -2.67 -5.54
C ASP A 176 -17.32 -2.38 -4.81
N TYR A 177 -17.04 -1.12 -4.47
CA TYR A 177 -15.82 -0.74 -3.74
C TYR A 177 -15.91 -0.95 -2.23
N PHE A 178 -17.11 -0.86 -1.66
CA PHE A 178 -17.33 -1.05 -0.22
C PHE A 178 -17.71 -2.48 0.19
N LEU A 179 -18.23 -3.29 -0.75
CA LEU A 179 -18.73 -4.65 -0.52
C LEU A 179 -17.71 -5.72 -0.94
#